data_AF-A0A964XMS2-F1
#
_entry.id   AF-A0A964XMS2-F1
#
_cell.length_a   1.000
_cell.length_b   1.000
_cell.length_c   1.000
_cell.angle_alpha   90.00
_cell.angle_beta   90.00
_cell.angle_gamma   90.00
#
_symmetry.space_group_name_H-M   'P 1'
#
loop_
_entity.id
_entity.type
_entity.pdbx_description
1 polymer ?
#
loop_
_entity_poly.entity_id
_entity_poly.type
_entity_poly.pdbx_seq_one_letter_code
_entity_poly.pdbx_strand_id
1 'polypeptide(L)'
;MYLIPEELGLKIGPLNPLVEDLLVGLIAFAAVFALFRLVLVPRIAKVQAERADLMDERLTGDLMFHVEALRAEREQLLAEARHEAARTRQSAVEEGTALIVEARDEGLRERAELLASGQATVESERAAAEAELRTHVADLASELASRIVGEPIVAGPAKTASA
;
A
#
# COMPACT_ATOMS: atom_id res chain seq x y z
N MET A 1 12.29 -78.31 -40.33
CA MET A 1 12.83 -77.04 -40.88
C MET A 1 12.20 -75.91 -40.08
N TYR A 2 12.81 -75.24 -39.10
CA TYR A 2 14.15 -75.19 -38.49
C TYR A 2 14.23 -76.13 -37.26
N LEU A 3 15.18 -77.06 -37.09
CA LEU A 3 16.58 -76.85 -36.70
C LEU A 3 16.76 -75.79 -35.59
N ILE A 4 16.31 -76.13 -34.38
CA ILE A 4 17.01 -75.67 -33.17
C ILE A 4 18.11 -76.70 -32.93
N PRO A 5 19.39 -76.30 -32.97
CA PRO A 5 20.49 -77.24 -32.83
C PRO A 5 20.45 -77.87 -31.44
N GLU A 6 20.57 -79.18 -31.41
CA GLU A 6 20.74 -80.01 -30.21
C GLU A 6 22.17 -79.86 -29.65
N GLU A 7 22.65 -78.62 -29.57
CA GLU A 7 23.98 -78.23 -29.08
C GLU A 7 23.84 -76.80 -28.51
N LEU A 8 23.03 -76.64 -27.46
CA LEU A 8 23.53 -75.82 -26.35
C LEU A 8 24.40 -76.76 -25.52
N GLY A 9 25.63 -76.96 -26.00
CA GLY A 9 26.71 -77.68 -25.34
C GLY A 9 27.16 -76.98 -24.06
N LEU A 10 26.24 -76.81 -23.11
CA LEU A 10 26.59 -76.74 -21.70
C LEU A 10 26.65 -78.18 -21.21
N LYS A 11 27.78 -78.86 -21.48
CA LYS A 11 28.25 -79.95 -20.63
C LYS A 11 28.56 -79.36 -19.26
N ILE A 12 27.52 -79.04 -18.50
CA ILE A 12 27.65 -78.83 -17.06
C ILE A 12 27.99 -80.22 -16.56
N GLY A 13 29.27 -80.48 -16.25
CA GLY A 13 29.83 -81.81 -16.03
C GLY A 13 29.18 -82.57 -14.85
N PRO A 14 29.85 -82.87 -13.74
CA PRO A 14 29.24 -83.50 -12.56
C PRO A 14 28.21 -82.61 -11.81
N LEU A 15 27.63 -81.64 -12.50
CA LEU A 15 26.79 -80.54 -12.01
C LEU A 15 25.39 -80.53 -12.67
N ASN A 16 25.05 -81.55 -13.46
CA ASN A 16 23.67 -81.75 -13.91
C ASN A 16 22.83 -82.18 -12.69
N PRO A 17 21.89 -81.34 -12.21
CA PRO A 17 21.13 -81.67 -11.00
C PRO A 17 20.27 -82.90 -11.26
N LEU A 18 20.28 -83.86 -10.33
CA LEU A 18 19.29 -84.93 -10.37
C LEU A 18 17.90 -84.30 -10.23
N VAL A 19 16.92 -84.81 -10.99
CA VAL A 19 15.52 -84.37 -10.90
C VAL A 19 14.96 -84.47 -9.47
N GLU A 20 15.52 -85.37 -8.66
CA GLU A 20 15.23 -85.53 -7.24
C GLU A 20 15.70 -84.32 -6.42
N ASP A 21 16.92 -83.83 -6.64
CA ASP A 21 17.44 -82.63 -5.98
C ASP A 21 16.66 -81.38 -6.38
N LEU A 22 16.22 -81.31 -7.63
CA LEU A 22 15.36 -80.22 -8.12
C LEU A 22 13.99 -80.25 -7.43
N LEU A 23 13.39 -81.43 -7.23
CA LEU A 23 12.11 -81.58 -6.53
C LEU A 23 12.23 -81.21 -5.05
N VAL A 24 13.28 -81.66 -4.36
CA VAL A 24 13.52 -81.30 -2.95
C VAL A 24 13.80 -79.80 -2.81
N GLY A 25 14.62 -79.23 -3.70
CA GLY A 25 14.88 -77.80 -3.77
C GLY A 25 13.61 -76.97 -4.03
N LEU A 26 12.74 -77.44 -4.92
CA LEU A 26 11.45 -76.80 -5.20
C LEU A 26 10.52 -76.83 -3.97
N ILE A 27 10.47 -77.96 -3.26
CA ILE A 27 9.65 -78.09 -2.03
C ILE A 27 10.20 -77.17 -0.94
N ALA A 28 11.51 -77.14 -0.73
CA ALA A 28 12.14 -76.24 0.24
C ALA A 28 11.91 -74.77 -0.11
N PHE A 29 12.05 -74.41 -1.39
CA PHE A 29 11.74 -73.07 -1.89
C PHE A 29 10.27 -72.71 -1.69
N ALA A 30 9.34 -73.62 -2.01
CA ALA A 30 7.91 -73.40 -1.85
C ALA A 30 7.52 -73.23 -0.37
N ALA A 31 8.14 -73.99 0.55
CA ALA A 31 7.91 -73.87 1.98
C ALA A 31 8.36 -72.49 2.51
N VAL A 32 9.55 -72.04 2.12
CA VAL A 32 10.04 -70.69 2.48
C VAL A 32 9.17 -69.62 1.82
N PHE A 33 8.84 -69.76 0.54
CA PHE A 33 7.98 -68.82 -0.18
C PHE A 33 6.59 -68.69 0.44
N ALA A 34 5.99 -69.80 0.88
CA ALA A 34 4.71 -69.79 1.58
C ALA A 34 4.80 -69.03 2.91
N LEU A 35 5.88 -69.21 3.69
CA LEU A 35 6.10 -68.46 4.93
C LEU A 35 6.20 -66.95 4.66
N PHE A 36 6.98 -66.54 3.65
CA PHE A 36 7.10 -65.14 3.25
C PHE A 36 5.76 -64.56 2.77
N ARG A 37 5.02 -65.30 1.93
CA ARG A 37 3.69 -64.90 1.44
C ARG A 37 2.68 -64.73 2.57
N LEU A 38 2.67 -65.65 3.54
CA LEU A 38 1.67 -65.68 4.60
C LEU A 38 1.98 -64.73 5.76
N VAL A 39 3.26 -64.43 6.02
CA VAL A 39 3.66 -63.62 7.18
C VAL A 39 4.19 -62.23 6.79
N LEU A 40 5.06 -62.14 5.79
CA LEU A 40 5.73 -60.88 5.46
C LEU A 40 4.83 -59.95 4.65
N VAL A 41 4.18 -60.47 3.60
CA VAL A 41 3.29 -59.68 2.74
C VAL A 41 2.13 -59.02 3.51
N PRO A 42 1.35 -59.71 4.37
CA PRO A 42 0.27 -59.04 5.10
C PRO A 42 0.76 -58.05 6.14
N ARG A 43 1.96 -58.22 6.71
CA ARG A 43 2.54 -57.23 7.63
C ARG A 43 2.90 -55.93 6.91
N ILE A 44 3.50 -56.02 5.73
CA ILE A 44 3.82 -54.85 4.92
C ILE A 44 2.52 -54.16 4.46
N ALA A 45 1.53 -54.94 3.99
CA ALA A 45 0.25 -54.40 3.56
C ALA A 45 -0.48 -53.64 4.69
N LYS A 46 -0.46 -54.17 5.92
CA LYS A 46 -1.05 -53.51 7.10
C LYS A 46 -0.43 -52.15 7.39
N VAL A 47 0.90 -52.05 7.42
CA VAL A 47 1.61 -50.78 7.70
C VAL A 47 1.32 -49.73 6.61
N GLN A 48 1.19 -50.16 5.36
CA GLN A 48 0.87 -49.26 4.26
C GLN A 48 -0.60 -48.80 4.30
N ALA A 49 -1.53 -49.69 4.62
CA ALA A 49 -2.94 -49.36 4.79
C ALA A 49 -3.15 -48.37 5.95
N GLU A 50 -2.53 -48.63 7.10
CA GLU A 50 -2.60 -47.73 8.26
C GLU A 50 -2.06 -46.32 7.93
N ARG A 51 -1.00 -46.22 7.14
CA ARG A 51 -0.50 -44.92 6.66
C ARG A 51 -1.44 -44.23 5.67
N ALA A 52 -2.08 -44.99 4.78
CA ALA A 52 -3.01 -44.44 3.80
C ALA A 52 -4.29 -43.93 4.48
N ASP A 53 -4.85 -44.71 5.40
CA ASP A 53 -6.05 -44.34 6.16
C ASP A 53 -5.82 -43.07 6.99
N LEU A 54 -4.68 -42.97 7.68
CA LEU A 54 -4.31 -41.76 8.43
C LEU A 54 -4.12 -40.52 7.55
N MET A 55 -3.72 -40.69 6.30
CA MET A 55 -3.59 -39.56 5.36
C MET A 55 -4.93 -39.13 4.81
N ASP A 56 -5.77 -40.08 4.39
CA ASP A 56 -7.10 -39.78 3.85
C ASP A 56 -8.01 -39.16 4.92
N GLU A 57 -7.99 -39.66 6.15
CA GLU A 57 -8.76 -39.10 7.27
C GLU A 57 -8.34 -37.65 7.58
N ARG A 58 -7.03 -37.38 7.57
CA ARG A 58 -6.49 -36.03 7.79
C ARG A 58 -6.79 -35.06 6.66
N LEU A 59 -6.76 -35.53 5.41
CA LEU A 59 -6.99 -34.71 4.22
C LEU A 59 -8.47 -34.37 4.04
N THR A 60 -9.37 -35.31 4.32
CA THR A 60 -10.80 -35.16 3.97
C THR A 60 -11.59 -34.30 4.95
N GLY A 61 -11.38 -34.46 6.26
CA GLY A 61 -12.21 -33.77 7.25
C GLY A 61 -11.63 -32.44 7.71
N ASP A 62 -10.49 -32.50 8.38
CA ASP A 62 -10.01 -31.40 9.20
C ASP A 62 -9.26 -30.33 8.39
N LEU A 63 -8.44 -30.78 7.42
CA LEU A 63 -7.65 -29.88 6.60
C LEU A 63 -8.52 -29.05 5.63
N MET A 64 -9.52 -29.67 4.99
CA MET A 64 -10.42 -28.94 4.08
C MET A 64 -11.24 -27.88 4.83
N PHE A 65 -11.80 -28.25 5.98
CA PHE A 65 -12.54 -27.31 6.82
C PHE A 65 -11.66 -26.14 7.28
N HIS A 66 -10.43 -26.42 7.73
CA HIS A 66 -9.48 -25.37 8.11
C HIS A 66 -9.10 -24.47 6.93
N VAL A 67 -8.89 -25.03 5.74
CA VAL A 67 -8.56 -24.24 4.54
C VAL A 67 -9.74 -23.35 4.13
N GLU A 68 -10.97 -23.84 4.20
CA GLU A 68 -12.17 -23.05 3.91
C GLU A 68 -12.40 -21.96 4.96
N ALA A 69 -12.24 -22.28 6.24
CA ALA A 69 -12.33 -21.30 7.33
C ALA A 69 -11.29 -20.18 7.17
N LEU A 70 -10.03 -20.53 6.89
CA LEU A 70 -8.96 -19.56 6.64
C LEU A 70 -9.23 -18.69 5.41
N ARG A 71 -9.84 -19.26 4.35
CA ARG A 71 -10.24 -18.48 3.16
C ARG A 71 -11.36 -17.50 3.51
N ALA A 72 -12.38 -17.96 4.23
CA ALA A 72 -13.50 -17.12 4.65
C ALA A 72 -13.02 -15.97 5.57
N GLU A 73 -12.15 -16.26 6.54
CA GLU A 73 -11.55 -15.26 7.42
C GLU A 73 -10.73 -14.24 6.62
N ARG A 74 -9.91 -14.70 5.66
CA ARG A 74 -9.18 -13.79 4.77
C ARG A 74 -10.08 -12.89 3.96
N GLU A 75 -11.16 -13.43 3.39
CA GLU A 75 -12.10 -12.64 2.60
C GLU A 75 -12.82 -11.60 3.45
N GLN A 76 -13.19 -11.95 4.68
CA GLN A 76 -13.76 -11.01 5.65
C GLN A 76 -12.78 -9.89 6.00
N LEU A 77 -11.52 -10.23 6.31
CA LEU A 77 -10.48 -9.23 6.60
C LEU A 77 -10.24 -8.30 5.42
N LEU A 78 -10.24 -8.82 4.18
CA LEU A 78 -10.10 -8.00 2.98
C LEU A 78 -11.32 -7.09 2.75
N ALA A 79 -12.53 -7.58 3.04
CA ALA A 79 -13.74 -6.78 2.94
C ALA A 79 -13.73 -5.66 3.99
N GLU A 80 -13.37 -5.96 5.24
CA GLU A 80 -13.28 -4.99 6.32
C GLU A 80 -12.20 -3.94 6.05
N ALA A 81 -11.00 -4.35 5.61
CA ALA A 81 -9.94 -3.42 5.21
C ALA A 81 -10.37 -2.50 4.06
N ARG A 82 -11.15 -2.99 3.10
CA ARG A 82 -11.72 -2.17 2.01
C ARG A 82 -12.74 -1.17 2.53
N HIS A 83 -13.61 -1.58 3.46
CA HIS A 83 -14.57 -0.70 4.11
C HIS A 83 -13.88 0.37 4.95
N GLU A 84 -12.87 0.00 5.72
CA GLU A 84 -12.07 0.94 6.51
C GLU A 84 -11.33 1.93 5.60
N ALA A 85 -10.65 1.45 4.56
CA ALA A 85 -10.01 2.33 3.58
C ALA A 85 -10.99 3.29 2.90
N ALA A 86 -12.21 2.83 2.58
CA ALA A 86 -13.25 3.70 2.03
C ALA A 86 -13.71 4.75 3.04
N ARG A 87 -13.92 4.38 4.31
CA ARG A 87 -14.26 5.32 5.39
C ARG A 87 -13.17 6.36 5.60
N THR A 88 -11.89 5.95 5.68
CA THR A 88 -10.77 6.87 5.86
C THR A 88 -10.65 7.85 4.70
N ARG A 89 -10.83 7.39 3.46
CA ARG A 89 -10.85 8.29 2.29
C ARG A 89 -12.00 9.29 2.36
N GLN A 90 -13.19 8.83 2.76
CA GLN A 90 -14.35 9.71 2.87
C GLN A 90 -14.13 10.77 3.96
N SER A 91 -13.67 10.37 5.15
CA SER A 91 -13.32 11.30 6.25
C SER A 91 -12.28 12.32 5.80
N ALA A 92 -11.21 11.88 5.14
CA ALA A 92 -10.16 12.78 4.66
C ALA A 92 -10.66 13.78 3.61
N VAL A 93 -11.61 13.38 2.75
CA VAL A 93 -12.24 14.29 1.78
C VAL A 93 -13.13 15.31 2.50
N GLU A 94 -13.97 14.86 3.43
CA GLU A 94 -14.85 15.74 4.20
C GLU A 94 -14.04 16.75 5.02
N GLU A 95 -13.08 16.28 5.80
CA GLU A 95 -12.15 17.12 6.58
C GLU A 95 -11.35 18.07 5.68
N GLY A 96 -10.82 17.57 4.56
CA GLY A 96 -10.08 18.40 3.60
C GLY A 96 -10.94 19.50 2.99
N THR A 97 -12.19 19.20 2.65
CA THR A 97 -13.12 20.23 2.14
C THR A 97 -13.49 21.25 3.19
N ALA A 98 -13.73 20.82 4.43
CA ALA A 98 -14.01 21.72 5.55
C ALA A 98 -12.82 22.65 5.82
N LEU A 99 -11.61 22.12 5.85
CA LEU A 99 -10.38 22.90 6.05
C LEU A 99 -10.16 23.94 4.94
N ILE A 100 -10.45 23.59 3.68
CA ILE A 100 -10.34 24.54 2.56
C ILE A 100 -11.35 25.68 2.71
N VAL A 101 -12.58 25.40 3.15
CA VAL A 101 -13.60 26.41 3.39
C VAL A 101 -13.17 27.32 4.54
N GLU A 102 -12.74 26.74 5.66
CA GLU A 102 -12.25 27.49 6.83
C GLU A 102 -11.06 28.39 6.48
N ALA A 103 -10.05 27.85 5.77
CA ALA A 103 -8.89 28.61 5.33
C ALA A 103 -9.26 29.76 4.37
N ARG A 104 -10.29 29.57 3.52
CA ARG A 104 -10.78 30.63 2.64
C ARG A 104 -11.49 31.72 3.42
N ASP A 105 -12.36 31.36 4.36
CA ASP A 105 -13.08 32.33 5.19
C ASP A 105 -12.12 33.14 6.07
N GLU A 106 -11.12 32.46 6.66
CA GLU A 106 -10.07 33.14 7.43
C GLU A 106 -9.25 34.09 6.53
N GLY A 107 -8.83 33.63 5.35
CA GLY A 107 -8.12 34.49 4.40
C GLY A 107 -8.94 35.71 3.93
N LEU A 108 -10.26 35.58 3.81
CA LEU A 108 -11.15 36.70 3.50
C LEU A 108 -11.25 37.69 4.68
N ARG A 109 -11.30 37.20 5.91
CA ARG A 109 -11.30 38.02 7.13
C ARG A 109 -9.99 38.79 7.27
N GLU A 110 -8.85 38.11 7.19
CA GLU A 110 -7.53 38.73 7.24
C GLU A 110 -7.36 39.78 6.13
N ARG A 111 -7.81 39.48 4.91
CA ARG A 111 -7.79 40.46 3.81
C ARG A 111 -8.62 41.69 4.12
N ALA A 112 -9.82 41.53 4.69
CA ALA A 112 -10.68 42.66 5.03
C ALA A 112 -10.03 43.54 6.12
N GLU A 113 -9.42 42.92 7.13
CA GLU A 113 -8.67 43.62 8.18
C GLU A 113 -7.46 44.37 7.62
N LEU A 114 -6.70 43.75 6.71
CA LEU A 114 -5.57 44.38 6.04
C LEU A 114 -6.01 45.57 5.18
N LEU A 115 -7.12 45.45 4.45
CA LEU A 115 -7.65 46.56 3.66
C LEU A 115 -8.15 47.72 4.55
N ALA A 116 -8.84 47.41 5.65
CA ALA A 116 -9.33 48.42 6.58
C ALA A 116 -8.17 49.19 7.24
N SER A 117 -7.15 48.47 7.71
CA SER A 117 -5.94 49.08 8.28
C SER A 117 -5.15 49.86 7.24
N GLY A 118 -5.00 49.34 6.03
CA GLY A 118 -4.34 50.03 4.92
C GLY A 118 -5.05 51.34 4.54
N GLN A 119 -6.38 51.34 4.46
CA GLN A 119 -7.15 52.57 4.20
C GLN A 119 -6.97 53.61 5.31
N ALA A 120 -6.97 53.19 6.58
CA ALA A 120 -6.71 54.09 7.70
C ALA A 120 -5.31 54.71 7.63
N THR A 121 -4.30 53.93 7.27
CA THR A 121 -2.92 54.42 7.06
C THR A 121 -2.85 55.41 5.91
N VAL A 122 -3.44 55.10 4.75
CA VAL A 122 -3.44 56.00 3.58
C VAL A 122 -4.15 57.32 3.90
N GLU A 123 -5.26 57.29 4.62
CA GLU A 123 -5.97 58.52 5.01
C GLU A 123 -5.11 59.37 5.98
N SER A 124 -4.42 58.73 6.93
CA SER A 124 -3.48 59.40 7.82
C SER A 124 -2.30 60.02 7.06
N GLU A 125 -1.70 59.28 6.12
CA GLU A 125 -0.60 59.77 5.28
C GLU A 125 -1.05 60.93 4.40
N ARG A 126 -2.26 60.86 3.83
CA ARG A 126 -2.84 61.95 3.05
C ARG A 126 -3.04 63.21 3.89
N ALA A 127 -3.60 63.09 5.10
CA ALA A 127 -3.78 64.23 5.99
C ALA A 127 -2.45 64.88 6.37
N ALA A 128 -1.41 64.08 6.63
CA ALA A 128 -0.05 64.57 6.89
C ALA A 128 0.54 65.29 5.66
N ALA A 129 0.43 64.70 4.46
CA ALA A 129 0.93 65.30 3.22
C ALA A 129 0.19 66.60 2.88
N GLU A 130 -1.13 66.68 3.09
CA GLU A 130 -1.89 67.92 2.90
C GLU A 130 -1.45 69.03 3.86
N ALA A 131 -1.14 68.69 5.13
CA ALA A 131 -0.63 69.65 6.10
C ALA A 131 0.78 70.18 5.71
N GLU A 132 1.65 69.30 5.24
CA GLU A 132 2.98 69.66 4.73
C GLU A 132 2.89 70.55 3.48
N LEU A 133 2.07 70.17 2.50
CA LEU A 133 1.87 70.93 1.26
C LEU A 133 1.33 72.34 1.53
N ARG A 134 0.40 72.52 2.48
CA ARG A 134 -0.11 73.86 2.85
C ARG A 134 0.99 74.79 3.33
N THR A 135 1.99 74.25 4.01
CA THR A 135 3.14 75.03 4.50
C THR A 135 4.01 75.50 3.34
N HIS A 136 4.25 74.65 2.34
CA HIS A 136 5.09 74.97 1.18
C HIS A 136 4.36 75.71 0.04
N VAL A 137 3.02 75.65 -0.02
CA VAL A 137 2.24 76.26 -1.11
C VAL A 137 2.36 77.78 -1.15
N ALA A 138 2.49 78.43 0.01
CA ALA A 138 2.63 79.89 0.10
C ALA A 138 3.96 80.35 -0.53
N ASP A 139 5.05 79.63 -0.24
CA ASP A 139 6.37 79.91 -0.79
C ASP A 139 6.41 79.66 -2.30
N LEU A 140 5.85 78.54 -2.76
CA LEU A 140 5.75 78.21 -4.20
C LEU A 140 4.89 79.22 -4.97
N ALA A 141 3.79 79.70 -4.37
CA ALA A 141 2.96 80.74 -4.96
C ALA A 141 3.70 82.08 -5.05
N SER A 142 4.48 82.43 -4.03
CA SER A 142 5.31 83.64 -4.02
C SER A 142 6.42 83.59 -5.07
N GLU A 143 7.06 82.42 -5.24
CA GLU A 143 8.09 82.21 -6.28
C GLU A 143 7.49 82.36 -7.68
N LEU A 144 6.33 81.75 -7.93
CA LEU A 144 5.64 81.85 -9.22
C LEU A 144 5.23 83.30 -9.54
N ALA A 145 4.66 84.01 -8.55
CA ALA A 145 4.29 85.41 -8.70
C ALA A 145 5.50 86.29 -9.02
N SER A 146 6.63 86.08 -8.34
CA SER A 146 7.88 86.79 -8.60
C SER A 146 8.40 86.55 -10.03
N ARG A 147 8.29 85.31 -10.54
CA ARG A 147 8.68 84.99 -11.93
C ARG A 147 7.79 85.63 -12.98
N ILE A 148 6.49 85.77 -12.73
CA ILE A 148 5.55 86.40 -13.67
C ILE A 148 5.72 87.92 -13.70
N VAL A 149 5.96 88.55 -12.54
CA VAL A 149 6.11 90.01 -12.43
C VAL A 149 7.53 90.48 -12.80
N GLY A 150 8.53 89.59 -12.72
CA GLY A 150 9.93 89.90 -13.08
C GLY A 150 10.73 90.60 -11.98
N GLU A 151 10.17 90.71 -10.78
CA GLU A 151 10.78 91.39 -9.62
C GLU A 151 10.41 90.61 -8.34
N PRO A 152 11.31 90.49 -7.34
CA PRO A 152 11.09 89.59 -6.20
C PRO A 152 9.95 90.10 -5.30
N ILE A 153 8.91 89.30 -5.12
CA ILE A 153 7.79 89.56 -4.22
C ILE A 153 7.84 88.55 -3.07
N VAL A 154 7.95 89.06 -1.84
CA VAL A 154 7.87 88.25 -0.62
C VAL A 154 6.42 88.29 -0.14
N ALA A 155 5.79 87.12 0.02
CA ALA A 155 4.43 87.01 0.53
C ALA A 155 4.30 87.66 1.92
N GLY A 156 3.41 88.64 2.06
CA GLY A 156 3.11 89.32 3.33
C GLY A 156 2.31 88.44 4.30
N PRO A 157 2.41 88.70 5.63
CA PRO A 157 1.86 87.81 6.65
C PRO A 157 0.33 87.67 6.55
N ALA A 158 -0.15 86.41 6.55
CA ALA A 158 -1.57 86.08 6.57
C ALA A 158 -2.23 86.68 7.81
N LYS A 159 -3.18 87.60 7.59
CA LYS A 159 -3.95 88.25 8.65
C LYS A 159 -4.79 87.21 9.39
N THR A 160 -4.48 87.02 10.67
CA THR A 160 -5.29 86.27 11.64
C THR A 160 -6.70 86.88 11.73
N ALA A 161 -7.71 86.13 11.31
CA ALA A 161 -9.10 86.47 11.59
C ALA A 161 -9.49 85.89 12.96
N SER A 162 -9.40 86.74 13.98
CA SER A 162 -10.06 86.57 15.27
C SER A 162 -11.43 87.24 15.23
N ALA A 163 -12.51 86.46 15.34
CA ALA A 163 -13.81 86.84 15.91
C ALA A 163 -14.64 85.57 16.15
#